data_AF-V4TXE3-F1
#
_entry.id   AF-V4TXE3-F1
#
_cell.length_a   1.000
_cell.length_b   1.000
_cell.length_c   1.000
_cell.angle_alpha   90.00
_cell.angle_beta   90.00
_cell.angle_gamma   90.00
#
_symmetry.space_group_name_H-M   'P 1'
#
loop_
_entity.id
_entity.type
_entity.pdbx_description
1 polymer ?
#
loop_
_entity_poly.entity_id
_entity_poly.type
_entity_poly.pdbx_seq_one_letter_code
_entity_poly.pdbx_strand_id
1 'polypeptide(L)'
;MDLPSLALILQGALSPNPEERKAAEHSLNQFQYTPQHLVRLLQIIVDNNCDLSVRQVASIHFKNFIAKNWAPHEPNEQQKISQVDKDMVRDHILVFVAQVPPLLRVQLGECLKTIIHADYPEQWPHLLDWVKHNLQDQQVYGALFVLRILSRKY
;
A
#
# COMPACT_ATOMS: atom_id res chain seq x y z
N MET A 1 9.85 -10.15 -10.37
CA MET A 1 8.55 -10.72 -10.75
C MET A 1 7.73 -9.64 -11.42
N ASP A 2 7.14 -9.94 -12.56
CA ASP A 2 6.25 -9.04 -13.33
C ASP A 2 4.81 -9.03 -12.77
N LEU A 3 4.01 -8.06 -13.23
CA LEU A 3 2.62 -7.86 -12.77
C LEU A 3 1.70 -9.07 -13.00
N PRO A 4 1.64 -9.66 -14.21
CA PRO A 4 0.80 -10.84 -14.47
C PRO A 4 1.12 -12.02 -13.55
N SER A 5 2.41 -12.33 -13.38
CA SER A 5 2.85 -13.43 -12.50
C SER A 5 2.46 -13.17 -11.04
N LEU A 6 2.58 -11.93 -10.56
CA LEU A 6 2.16 -11.58 -9.20
C LEU A 6 0.65 -11.72 -9.02
N ALA A 7 -0.15 -11.30 -10.00
CA ALA A 7 -1.60 -11.46 -9.97
C ALA A 7 -2.03 -12.94 -9.92
N LEU A 8 -1.36 -13.81 -10.69
CA LEU A 8 -1.59 -15.26 -10.64
C LEU A 8 -1.27 -15.86 -9.27
N ILE A 9 -0.17 -15.43 -8.64
CA ILE A 9 0.18 -15.89 -7.29
C ILE A 9 -0.86 -15.42 -6.27
N LEU A 10 -1.29 -14.16 -6.35
CA LEU A 10 -2.34 -13.62 -5.49
C LEU A 10 -3.67 -14.37 -5.67
N GLN A 11 -3.98 -14.79 -6.90
CA GLN A 11 -5.14 -15.65 -7.18
C GLN A 11 -4.96 -17.05 -6.57
N GLY A 12 -3.76 -17.64 -6.64
CA GLY A 12 -3.44 -18.91 -5.97
C GLY A 12 -3.64 -18.85 -4.46
N ALA A 13 -3.37 -17.70 -3.83
CA ALA A 13 -3.62 -17.47 -2.40
C ALA A 13 -5.12 -17.46 -2.02
N LEU A 14 -6.02 -17.44 -3.01
CA LEU A 14 -7.46 -17.58 -2.83
C LEU A 14 -7.97 -19.00 -3.12
N SER A 15 -7.09 -19.92 -3.52
CA SER A 15 -7.50 -21.26 -3.93
C SER A 15 -8.17 -22.03 -2.78
N PRO A 16 -9.28 -22.76 -3.05
CA PRO A 16 -9.86 -23.68 -2.08
C PRO A 16 -8.91 -24.84 -1.76
N ASN A 17 -7.97 -25.16 -2.65
CA ASN A 17 -6.94 -26.17 -2.44
C ASN A 17 -5.88 -25.66 -1.44
N PRO A 18 -5.71 -26.30 -0.27
CA PRO A 18 -4.75 -25.86 0.74
C PRO A 18 -3.30 -25.85 0.25
N GLU A 19 -2.91 -26.76 -0.63
CA GLU A 19 -1.54 -26.88 -1.10
C GLU A 19 -1.18 -25.77 -2.09
N GLU A 20 -2.10 -25.41 -3.00
CA GLU A 20 -1.95 -24.24 -3.89
C GLU A 20 -1.86 -22.94 -3.09
N ARG A 21 -2.69 -22.80 -2.05
CA ARG A 21 -2.68 -21.62 -1.19
C ARG A 21 -1.35 -21.45 -0.47
N LYS A 22 -0.83 -22.52 0.15
CA LYS A 22 0.48 -22.51 0.81
C LYS A 22 1.61 -22.20 -0.17
N ALA A 23 1.57 -22.76 -1.38
CA ALA A 23 2.58 -22.50 -2.41
C ALA A 23 2.57 -21.03 -2.86
N ALA A 24 1.39 -20.43 -3.00
CA ALA A 24 1.23 -19.02 -3.32
C ALA A 24 1.74 -18.12 -2.19
N GLU A 25 1.36 -18.39 -0.94
CA GLU A 25 1.85 -17.64 0.24
C GLU A 25 3.36 -17.75 0.40
N HIS A 26 3.93 -18.94 0.17
CA HIS A 26 5.38 -19.15 0.17
C HIS A 26 6.05 -18.29 -0.91
N SER A 27 5.49 -18.27 -2.11
CA SER A 27 6.00 -17.44 -3.22
C SER A 27 5.94 -15.95 -2.87
N LEU A 28 4.82 -15.45 -2.34
CA LEU A 28 4.71 -14.06 -1.89
C LEU A 28 5.81 -13.73 -0.87
N ASN A 29 6.03 -14.62 0.11
CA ASN A 29 7.06 -14.43 1.12
C ASN A 29 8.49 -14.42 0.56
N GLN A 30 8.75 -15.17 -0.52
CA GLN A 30 10.05 -15.20 -1.18
C GLN A 30 10.33 -13.90 -1.95
N PHE A 31 9.32 -13.33 -2.61
CA PHE A 31 9.49 -12.18 -3.50
C PHE A 31 9.19 -10.82 -2.86
N GLN A 32 8.68 -10.79 -1.62
CA GLN A 32 8.22 -9.55 -0.96
C GLN A 32 9.30 -8.46 -0.82
N TYR A 33 10.59 -8.84 -0.77
CA TYR A 33 11.71 -7.90 -0.66
C TYR A 33 12.36 -7.55 -2.01
N THR A 34 11.79 -8.02 -3.12
CA THR A 34 12.32 -7.68 -4.45
C THR A 34 11.99 -6.23 -4.83
N PRO A 35 12.88 -5.54 -5.55
CA PRO A 35 12.60 -4.17 -6.00
C PRO A 35 11.28 -4.05 -6.75
N GLN A 36 10.56 -2.95 -6.51
CA GLN A 36 9.23 -2.66 -7.06
C GLN A 36 8.11 -3.62 -6.64
N HIS A 37 8.34 -4.57 -5.71
CA HIS A 37 7.28 -5.47 -5.27
C HIS A 37 6.08 -4.70 -4.71
N LEU A 38 6.33 -3.73 -3.83
CA LEU A 38 5.29 -2.86 -3.27
C LEU A 38 4.58 -2.04 -4.34
N VAL A 39 5.32 -1.48 -5.30
CA VAL A 39 4.75 -0.68 -6.39
C VAL A 39 3.82 -1.54 -7.25
N ARG A 40 4.21 -2.78 -7.54
CA ARG A 40 3.38 -3.74 -8.30
C ARG A 40 2.13 -4.16 -7.54
N LEU A 41 2.22 -4.38 -6.23
CA LEU A 41 1.03 -4.61 -5.40
C LEU A 41 0.07 -3.43 -5.48
N LEU A 42 0.57 -2.19 -5.37
CA LEU A 42 -0.25 -0.99 -5.48
C LEU A 42 -0.92 -0.89 -6.85
N GLN A 43 -0.19 -1.19 -7.94
CA GLN A 43 -0.74 -1.25 -9.30
C GLN A 43 -1.88 -2.26 -9.42
N ILE A 44 -1.73 -3.46 -8.85
CA ILE A 44 -2.79 -4.48 -8.84
C ILE A 44 -4.00 -3.99 -8.04
N ILE A 45 -3.81 -3.38 -6.88
CA ILE A 45 -4.90 -2.88 -6.02
C ILE A 45 -5.80 -1.89 -6.77
N VAL A 46 -5.22 -1.06 -7.63
CA VAL A 46 -5.94 0.02 -8.33
C VAL A 46 -6.43 -0.37 -9.72
N ASP A 47 -5.96 -1.50 -10.26
CA ASP A 47 -6.38 -1.98 -11.57
C ASP A 47 -7.85 -2.44 -11.54
N ASN A 48 -8.71 -1.68 -12.21
CA ASN A 48 -10.14 -1.99 -12.30
C ASN A 48 -10.46 -3.18 -13.22
N ASN A 49 -9.50 -3.65 -14.00
CA ASN A 49 -9.64 -4.86 -14.81
C ASN A 49 -9.27 -6.13 -14.02
N CYS A 50 -8.61 -5.98 -12.86
CA CYS A 50 -8.29 -7.09 -11.99
C CYS A 50 -9.49 -7.46 -11.11
N ASP A 51 -9.69 -8.77 -10.87
CA ASP A 51 -10.78 -9.24 -10.03
C ASP A 51 -10.70 -8.66 -8.61
N LEU A 52 -11.85 -8.29 -8.05
CA LEU A 52 -11.91 -7.62 -6.75
C LEU A 52 -11.32 -8.48 -5.63
N SER A 53 -11.45 -9.81 -5.69
CA SER A 53 -10.89 -10.70 -4.68
C SER A 53 -9.36 -10.68 -4.70
N VAL A 54 -8.75 -10.68 -5.89
CA VAL A 54 -7.29 -10.56 -6.08
C VAL A 54 -6.79 -9.21 -5.57
N ARG A 55 -7.49 -8.13 -5.92
CA ARG A 55 -7.20 -6.77 -5.42
C ARG A 55 -7.29 -6.68 -3.90
N GLN A 56 -8.26 -7.36 -3.30
CA GLN A 56 -8.41 -7.42 -1.85
C GLN A 56 -7.23 -8.12 -1.19
N VAL A 57 -6.82 -9.30 -1.67
CA VAL A 57 -5.64 -10.01 -1.14
C VAL A 57 -4.38 -9.16 -1.32
N ALA A 58 -4.20 -8.53 -2.48
CA ALA A 58 -3.09 -7.61 -2.72
C ALA A 58 -3.07 -6.48 -1.68
N SER A 59 -4.21 -5.86 -1.38
CA SER A 59 -4.32 -4.76 -0.41
C SER A 59 -4.01 -5.19 1.02
N ILE A 60 -4.41 -6.40 1.41
CA ILE A 60 -4.11 -6.97 2.72
C ILE A 60 -2.61 -7.27 2.83
N HIS A 61 -2.02 -7.87 1.80
CA HIS A 61 -0.58 -8.17 1.77
C HIS A 61 0.25 -6.88 1.80
N PHE A 62 -0.13 -5.89 0.99
CA PHE A 62 0.49 -4.56 0.95
C PHE A 62 0.47 -3.89 2.33
N LYS A 63 -0.69 -3.86 3.00
CA LYS A 63 -0.82 -3.32 4.36
C LYS A 63 0.06 -4.04 5.36
N ASN A 64 0.03 -5.38 5.38
CA ASN A 64 0.82 -6.16 6.32
C ASN A 64 2.33 -5.94 6.09
N PHE A 65 2.75 -5.83 4.84
CA PHE A 65 4.13 -5.55 4.50
C PHE A 65 4.57 -4.14 4.94
N ILE A 66 3.77 -3.11 4.68
CA ILE A 66 4.05 -1.74 5.12
C ILE A 66 4.10 -1.66 6.65
N ALA A 67 3.11 -2.23 7.34
CA ALA A 67 3.06 -2.23 8.80
C ALA A 67 4.32 -2.84 9.43
N LYS A 68 4.90 -3.86 8.80
CA LYS A 68 6.08 -4.56 9.29
C LYS A 68 7.41 -3.96 8.82
N ASN A 69 7.46 -3.32 7.66
CA ASN A 69 8.74 -3.04 6.99
C ASN A 69 8.94 -1.57 6.61
N TRP A 70 7.98 -0.67 6.87
CA TRP A 70 8.09 0.74 6.46
C TRP A 70 9.24 1.47 7.14
N ALA A 71 9.36 1.33 8.47
CA ALA A 71 10.44 1.91 9.25
C ALA A 71 11.19 0.80 10.00
N PRO A 72 12.52 0.94 10.20
CA PRO A 72 13.27 0.07 11.11
C PRO A 72 12.68 0.14 12.53
N HIS A 73 12.57 -1.01 13.21
CA HIS A 73 12.13 -1.03 14.61
C HIS A 73 13.28 -0.69 15.57
N GLU A 74 14.49 -1.03 15.16
CA GLU A 74 15.72 -0.80 15.92
C GLU A 74 16.70 0.06 15.13
N PRO A 75 17.55 0.87 15.78
CA PRO A 75 18.48 1.78 15.10
C PRO A 75 19.45 1.09 14.13
N ASN A 76 19.74 -0.18 14.35
CA ASN A 76 20.68 -0.97 13.56
C ASN A 76 19.99 -1.90 12.54
N GLU A 77 18.65 -1.92 12.49
CA GLU A 77 17.92 -2.75 11.53
C GLU A 77 18.05 -2.14 10.12
N GLN A 78 18.46 -2.96 9.15
CA GLN A 78 18.55 -2.53 7.76
C GLN A 78 17.16 -2.23 7.20
N GLN A 79 17.05 -1.12 6.45
CA GLN A 79 15.82 -0.76 5.76
C GLN A 79 15.49 -1.80 4.69
N LYS A 80 14.31 -2.41 4.79
CA LYS A 80 13.87 -3.50 3.89
C LYS A 80 13.20 -3.00 2.62
N ILE A 81 12.88 -1.71 2.55
CA ILE A 81 12.21 -1.07 1.41
C ILE A 81 13.17 -0.03 0.83
N SER A 82 13.39 -0.06 -0.48
CA SER A 82 14.21 0.95 -1.15
C SER A 82 13.58 2.34 -1.02
N GLN A 83 14.40 3.39 -1.00
CA GLN A 83 13.87 4.76 -0.95
C GLN A 83 13.00 5.07 -2.18
N VAL A 84 13.40 4.59 -3.35
CA VAL A 84 12.63 4.74 -4.61
C VAL A 84 11.23 4.13 -4.48
N ASP A 85 11.10 2.94 -3.90
CA ASP A 85 9.78 2.31 -3.71
C ASP A 85 8.94 3.06 -2.67
N LYS A 86 9.56 3.60 -1.60
CA LYS A 86 8.87 4.46 -0.63
C LYS A 86 8.31 5.72 -1.29
N ASP A 87 9.12 6.40 -2.08
CA ASP A 87 8.74 7.63 -2.79
C ASP A 87 7.56 7.35 -3.72
N MET A 88 7.66 6.29 -4.54
CA MET A 88 6.57 5.86 -5.42
C MET A 88 5.29 5.56 -4.65
N VAL A 89 5.37 4.85 -3.52
CA VAL A 89 4.18 4.56 -2.70
C VAL A 89 3.58 5.85 -2.16
N ARG A 90 4.39 6.78 -1.63
CA ARG A 90 3.92 8.07 -1.09
C ARG A 90 3.21 8.91 -2.15
N ASP A 91 3.80 9.03 -3.34
CA ASP A 91 3.24 9.85 -4.42
C ASP A 91 1.87 9.34 -4.90
N HIS A 92 1.71 8.01 -4.94
CA HIS A 92 0.54 7.39 -5.55
C HIS A 92 -0.58 7.07 -4.55
N ILE A 93 -0.25 6.73 -3.30
CA ILE A 93 -1.25 6.26 -2.31
C ILE A 93 -2.31 7.32 -2.00
N LEU A 94 -1.94 8.61 -2.00
CA LEU A 94 -2.86 9.72 -1.76
C LEU A 94 -3.93 9.86 -2.84
N VAL A 95 -3.55 9.64 -4.09
CA VAL A 95 -4.48 9.69 -5.24
C VAL A 95 -5.40 8.46 -5.21
N PHE A 96 -4.82 7.29 -4.99
CA PHE A 96 -5.55 6.03 -5.11
C PHE A 96 -6.52 5.75 -3.96
N VAL A 97 -6.27 6.25 -2.74
CA VAL A 97 -7.19 6.06 -1.61
C VAL A 97 -8.59 6.66 -1.89
N ALA A 98 -8.67 7.71 -2.70
CA ALA A 98 -9.93 8.33 -3.12
C ALA A 98 -10.67 7.51 -4.19
N GLN A 99 -9.92 6.77 -5.03
CA GLN A 99 -10.44 6.12 -6.24
C GLN A 99 -10.86 4.66 -6.01
N VAL A 100 -10.25 3.97 -5.03
CA VAL A 100 -10.56 2.55 -4.78
C VAL A 100 -11.89 2.36 -4.03
N PRO A 101 -12.56 1.20 -4.18
CA PRO A 101 -13.76 0.86 -3.41
C PRO A 101 -13.53 0.88 -1.89
N PRO A 102 -14.59 1.06 -1.06
CA PRO A 102 -14.46 1.16 0.40
C PRO A 102 -13.69 0.00 1.05
N LEU A 103 -13.87 -1.23 0.55
CA LEU A 103 -13.19 -2.43 1.03
C LEU A 103 -11.65 -2.32 0.95
N LEU A 104 -11.14 -1.80 -0.16
CA LEU A 104 -9.70 -1.61 -0.39
C LEU A 104 -9.22 -0.33 0.30
N ARG A 105 -10.06 0.70 0.35
CA ARG A 105 -9.77 1.99 0.99
C ARG A 105 -9.42 1.83 2.45
N VAL A 106 -10.10 0.95 3.18
CA VAL A 106 -9.78 0.66 4.59
C VAL A 106 -8.35 0.13 4.73
N GLN A 107 -7.89 -0.75 3.84
CA GLN A 107 -6.52 -1.27 3.89
C GLN A 107 -5.49 -0.19 3.54
N LEU A 108 -5.73 0.62 2.51
CA LEU A 108 -4.86 1.75 2.16
C LEU A 108 -4.84 2.83 3.25
N GLY A 109 -5.95 3.04 3.95
CA GLY A 109 -6.04 3.95 5.10
C GLY A 109 -5.12 3.52 6.26
N GLU A 110 -5.06 2.22 6.57
CA GLU A 110 -4.11 1.70 7.57
C GLU A 110 -2.65 1.87 7.09
N CYS A 111 -2.37 1.68 5.79
CA CYS A 111 -1.04 1.96 5.23
C CYS A 111 -0.67 3.43 5.42
N LEU A 112 -1.58 4.35 5.03
CA LEU A 112 -1.39 5.79 5.20
C LEU A 112 -1.12 6.15 6.66
N LYS A 113 -1.85 5.57 7.60
CA LYS A 113 -1.62 5.79 9.03
C LYS A 113 -0.18 5.43 9.42
N THR A 114 0.32 4.27 9.02
CA THR A 114 1.71 3.84 9.28
C THR A 114 2.71 4.81 8.66
N ILE A 115 2.55 5.13 7.38
CA ILE A 115 3.47 6.00 6.63
C ILE A 115 3.50 7.40 7.25
N ILE A 116 2.34 7.97 7.59
CA ILE A 116 2.22 9.31 8.20
C ILE A 116 2.90 9.36 9.57
N HIS A 117 2.76 8.31 10.39
CA HIS A 117 3.44 8.27 11.69
C HIS A 117 4.96 8.25 11.54
N ALA A 118 5.47 7.49 10.57
CA ALA A 118 6.90 7.33 10.35
C ALA A 118 7.55 8.55 9.65
N ASP A 119 6.90 9.10 8.62
CA ASP A 119 7.59 9.95 7.65
C ASP A 119 7.19 11.43 7.71
N TYR A 120 6.02 11.79 8.24
CA TYR A 120 5.59 13.19 8.29
C TYR A 120 6.08 13.88 9.58
N PRO A 121 6.52 15.16 9.58
CA PRO A 121 6.73 16.02 8.43
C PRO A 121 8.10 15.88 7.75
N GLU A 122 9.09 15.26 8.39
CA GLU A 122 10.50 15.39 7.98
C GLU A 122 10.80 14.74 6.63
N GLN A 123 10.30 13.53 6.40
CA GLN A 123 10.53 12.75 5.17
C GLN A 123 9.41 12.96 4.14
N TRP A 124 8.23 13.43 4.56
CA TRP A 124 7.08 13.67 3.68
C TRP A 124 6.45 15.07 3.85
N PRO A 125 7.21 16.16 3.65
CA PRO A 125 6.76 17.51 3.96
C PRO A 125 5.56 17.98 3.11
N HIS A 126 5.46 17.50 1.87
CA HIS A 126 4.42 17.92 0.91
C HIS A 126 3.01 17.35 1.19
N LEU A 127 2.86 16.46 2.18
CA LEU A 127 1.57 15.84 2.50
C LEU A 127 0.48 16.88 2.82
N LEU A 128 0.80 17.86 3.67
CA LEU A 128 -0.20 18.85 4.09
C LEU A 128 -0.57 19.80 2.93
N ASP A 129 0.38 20.13 2.06
CA ASP A 129 0.11 20.95 0.88
C ASP A 129 -0.78 20.22 -0.11
N TRP A 130 -0.56 18.91 -0.31
CA TRP A 130 -1.46 18.06 -1.08
C TRP A 130 -2.88 18.09 -0.50
N VAL A 131 -3.03 17.97 0.82
CA VAL A 131 -4.36 18.03 1.48
C VAL A 131 -5.02 19.39 1.24
N LYS A 132 -4.32 20.51 1.45
CA LYS A 132 -4.87 21.86 1.23
C LYS A 132 -5.33 22.07 -0.21
N HIS A 133 -4.52 21.64 -1.16
CA HIS A 133 -4.85 21.74 -2.58
C HIS A 133 -6.10 20.94 -2.93
N ASN A 134 -6.16 19.68 -2.51
CA ASN A 134 -7.27 18.78 -2.86
C ASN A 134 -8.57 19.06 -2.08
N LEU A 135 -8.53 19.85 -0.99
CA LEU A 135 -9.72 20.38 -0.33
C LEU A 135 -10.44 21.45 -1.17
N GLN A 136 -9.71 22.15 -2.04
CA GLN A 136 -10.24 23.23 -2.87
C GLN A 136 -10.69 22.74 -4.27
N ASP A 137 -10.42 21.47 -4.60
CA ASP A 137 -10.65 20.87 -5.92
C ASP A 137 -11.67 19.70 -5.85
N GLN A 138 -11.81 18.90 -6.92
CA GLN A 138 -12.78 17.81 -7.05
C GLN A 138 -12.51 16.60 -6.13
N GLN A 139 -11.37 16.55 -5.44
CA GLN A 139 -10.94 15.42 -4.60
C GLN A 139 -11.20 15.64 -3.10
N VAL A 140 -12.19 16.46 -2.74
CA VAL A 140 -12.50 16.85 -1.35
C VAL A 140 -12.61 15.64 -0.41
N TYR A 141 -13.28 14.56 -0.84
CA TYR A 141 -13.42 13.35 -0.02
C TYR A 141 -12.06 12.72 0.33
N GLY A 142 -11.17 12.57 -0.66
CA GLY A 142 -9.83 12.03 -0.46
C GLY A 142 -9.01 12.90 0.48
N ALA A 143 -9.06 14.21 0.29
CA ALA A 143 -8.37 15.17 1.14
C ALA A 143 -8.86 15.12 2.59
N LEU A 144 -10.17 15.08 2.83
CA LEU A 144 -10.76 14.94 4.17
C LEU A 144 -10.40 13.59 4.82
N PHE A 145 -10.38 12.51 4.03
CA PHE A 145 -9.99 11.20 4.50
C PHE A 145 -8.53 11.18 4.99
N VAL A 146 -7.60 11.71 4.17
CA VAL A 146 -6.18 11.84 4.53
C VAL A 146 -6.01 12.78 5.73
N LEU A 147 -6.69 13.93 5.73
CA LEU A 147 -6.63 14.91 6.82
C LEU A 147 -7.07 14.29 8.15
N ARG A 148 -8.14 13.47 8.16
CA ARG A 148 -8.60 12.76 9.34
C ARG A 148 -7.56 11.78 9.89
N ILE A 149 -6.79 11.13 9.02
CA ILE A 149 -5.72 10.24 9.45
C ILE A 149 -4.54 11.06 10.00
N LEU A 150 -4.16 12.12 9.28
CA LEU A 150 -3.09 13.03 9.69
C LEU A 150 -3.39 13.69 11.04
N SER A 151 -4.61 14.14 11.26
CA SER A 151 -5.01 14.80 12.52
C SER A 151 -4.95 13.88 13.73
N ARG A 152 -5.00 12.56 13.54
CA ARG A 152 -4.89 11.56 14.64
C ARG A 152 -3.45 11.30 15.08
N LYS A 153 -2.46 11.82 14.34
CA LYS A 153 -1.05 11.78 14.75
C LYS A 153 -0.75 12.72 15.92
N TYR A 154 -1.53 13.79 16.05
CA TYR A 154 -1.41 14.83 17.07
C TYR A 154 -2.54 14.70 18.10
#